data_AF-A0A167SSB8-F1
#
_entry.id   AF-A0A167SSB8-F1
#
_cell.length_a   1.000
_cell.length_b   1.000
_cell.length_c   1.000
_cell.angle_alpha   90.00
_cell.angle_beta   90.00
_cell.angle_gamma   90.00
#
_symmetry.space_group_name_H-M   'P 1'
#
loop_
_entity.id
_entity.type
_entity.pdbx_description
1 polymer ?
#
loop_
_entity_poly.entity_id
_entity_poly.type
_entity_poly.pdbx_seq_one_letter_code
_entity_poly.pdbx_strand_id
1 'polypeptide(L)'
;MRRFYSDSQYGISTDALSFTEVTNEFVEGDRVLKPTTLFSVEAQICPEAPSLYLRIQDVVSMKDMRLLGDDKYYEEVEKEYFAALPICKHQQKTMGIQSIPRDVLTHECSNCSDCNTDWEIELFENRPSGHVTMVMTRYIDLGPGLSLDDPRWSVHAWTEWEESVCKLDSKYMISSPRHTFEALTDTSLEDLTSRNLSYLENERYQTVMVPGPRSWSHSWVLWNGAAVHS
;
A
#
# COMPACT_ATOMS: atom_id res chain seq x y z
N MET A 1 -16.97 -10.89 -4.44
CA MET A 1 -16.35 -10.82 -5.77
C MET A 1 -17.31 -11.35 -6.83
N ARG A 2 -17.81 -10.50 -7.73
CA ARG A 2 -18.66 -10.94 -8.85
C ARG A 2 -17.75 -11.44 -9.97
N ARG A 3 -17.80 -12.75 -10.24
CA ARG A 3 -17.37 -13.47 -11.47
C ARG A 3 -16.41 -12.70 -12.38
N PHE A 4 -15.12 -12.74 -12.06
CA PHE A 4 -14.04 -12.25 -12.94
C PHE A 4 -13.86 -13.12 -14.21
N TYR A 5 -14.48 -14.30 -14.23
CA TYR A 5 -14.37 -15.30 -15.30
C TYR A 5 -15.44 -15.15 -16.41
N SER A 6 -16.30 -14.13 -16.36
CA SER A 6 -17.32 -13.89 -17.39
C SER A 6 -16.93 -12.67 -18.22
N ASP A 7 -17.12 -12.74 -19.55
CA ASP A 7 -16.82 -11.69 -20.52
C ASP A 7 -17.06 -10.26 -20.01
N SER A 8 -16.30 -9.31 -20.55
CA SER A 8 -16.23 -7.88 -20.20
C SER A 8 -17.57 -7.13 -20.04
N GLN A 9 -18.70 -7.76 -20.39
CA GLN A 9 -20.04 -7.26 -20.15
C GLN A 9 -20.52 -7.40 -18.69
N TYR A 10 -19.90 -8.27 -17.86
CA TYR A 10 -20.36 -8.52 -16.48
C TYR A 10 -19.25 -8.62 -15.41
N GLY A 11 -17.97 -8.59 -15.79
CA GLY A 11 -16.82 -8.62 -14.88
C GLY A 11 -16.22 -7.23 -14.57
N ILE A 12 -15.61 -7.06 -13.40
CA ILE A 12 -14.79 -5.86 -13.08
C ILE A 12 -13.41 -6.09 -13.71
N SER A 13 -12.92 -5.17 -14.55
CA SER A 13 -11.58 -5.29 -15.13
C SER A 13 -10.51 -5.10 -14.05
N THR A 14 -9.32 -5.66 -14.28
CA THR A 14 -8.14 -5.39 -13.44
C THR A 14 -7.81 -3.90 -13.40
N ASP A 15 -7.97 -3.19 -14.52
CA ASP A 15 -7.80 -1.73 -14.58
C ASP A 15 -8.74 -0.97 -13.66
N ALA A 16 -9.97 -1.47 -13.47
CA ALA A 16 -10.95 -0.88 -12.55
C ALA A 16 -10.63 -1.17 -11.08
N LEU A 17 -9.75 -2.13 -10.80
CA LEU A 17 -9.23 -2.40 -9.45
C LEU A 17 -7.97 -1.58 -9.16
N SER A 18 -7.31 -1.04 -10.19
CA SER A 18 -6.15 -0.18 -10.01
C SER A 18 -6.54 1.16 -9.42
N PHE A 19 -5.97 1.47 -8.27
CA PHE A 19 -6.34 2.61 -7.44
C PHE A 19 -5.11 3.18 -6.74
N THR A 20 -5.05 4.51 -6.59
CA THR A 20 -4.06 5.17 -5.75
C THR A 20 -4.75 6.26 -4.94
N GLU A 21 -4.47 6.31 -3.65
CA GLU A 21 -4.95 7.32 -2.72
C GLU A 21 -3.80 7.91 -1.94
N VAL A 22 -3.79 9.22 -1.81
CA VAL A 22 -2.94 9.96 -0.88
C VAL A 22 -3.84 10.51 0.22
N THR A 23 -3.50 10.25 1.47
CA THR A 23 -4.19 10.83 2.62
C THR A 23 -3.23 11.69 3.43
N ASN A 24 -3.72 12.86 3.81
CA ASN A 24 -3.06 13.74 4.76
C ASN A 24 -4.01 13.94 5.95
N GLU A 25 -3.65 13.37 7.09
CA GLU A 25 -4.31 13.71 8.33
C GLU A 25 -3.85 15.08 8.78
N PHE A 26 -4.42 16.14 8.22
CA PHE A 26 -4.25 17.47 8.77
C PHE A 26 -5.37 17.72 9.79
N VAL A 27 -5.03 17.84 11.07
CA VAL A 27 -5.95 18.39 12.07
C VAL A 27 -5.65 19.87 12.17
N GLU A 28 -6.55 20.70 11.65
CA GLU A 28 -6.42 22.15 11.71
C GLU A 28 -6.32 22.60 13.18
N GLY A 29 -5.18 23.19 13.54
CA GLY A 29 -4.88 23.66 14.91
C GLY A 29 -3.90 22.80 15.71
N ASP A 30 -3.57 21.59 15.24
CA ASP A 30 -2.58 20.73 15.90
C ASP A 30 -1.19 20.95 15.27
N ARG A 31 -0.17 21.28 16.07
CA ARG A 31 1.20 21.58 15.58
C ARG A 31 2.02 20.31 15.28
N VAL A 32 1.37 19.15 15.27
CA VAL A 32 2.03 17.86 15.09
C VAL A 32 2.22 17.61 13.59
N LEU A 33 3.47 17.50 13.14
CA LEU A 33 3.78 17.03 11.80
C LEU A 33 3.33 15.57 11.67
N LYS A 34 2.22 15.34 10.98
CA LYS A 34 1.74 14.01 10.62
C LYS A 34 2.31 13.60 9.26
N PRO A 35 2.59 12.30 9.04
CA PRO A 35 3.06 11.84 7.75
C PRO A 35 1.96 11.94 6.70
N THR A 36 2.39 12.08 5.45
CA THR A 36 1.54 11.81 4.29
C THR A 36 1.63 10.32 3.99
N THR A 37 0.48 9.67 3.84
CA THR A 37 0.41 8.27 3.47
C THR A 37 -0.14 8.12 2.06
N LEU A 38 0.38 7.14 1.32
CA LEU A 38 -0.11 6.76 0.00
C LEU A 38 -0.40 5.27 -0.02
N PHE A 39 -1.57 4.92 -0.52
CA PHE A 39 -1.99 3.54 -0.75
C PHE A 39 -2.20 3.34 -2.24
N SER A 40 -1.66 2.26 -2.82
CA SER A 40 -1.91 1.91 -4.21
C SER A 40 -2.13 0.42 -4.39
N VAL A 41 -2.96 0.07 -5.37
CA VAL A 41 -3.29 -1.32 -5.73
C VAL A 41 -3.19 -1.47 -7.23
N GLU A 42 -2.61 -2.59 -7.66
CA GLU A 42 -2.66 -3.10 -9.03
C GLU A 42 -3.12 -4.56 -8.99
N ALA A 43 -3.82 -4.99 -10.04
CA ALA A 43 -4.42 -6.31 -10.12
C ALA A 43 -3.99 -7.03 -11.40
N GLN A 44 -3.75 -8.34 -11.30
CA GLN A 44 -3.45 -9.22 -12.43
C GLN A 44 -4.21 -10.53 -12.33
N ILE A 45 -4.51 -11.15 -13.47
CA ILE A 45 -5.13 -12.48 -13.53
C ILE A 45 -4.15 -13.45 -14.19
N CYS A 46 -3.81 -14.54 -13.49
CA CYS A 46 -3.01 -15.61 -14.07
C CYS A 46 -3.87 -16.47 -15.01
N PRO A 47 -3.50 -16.64 -16.29
CA PRO A 47 -4.30 -17.42 -17.24
C PRO A 47 -4.15 -18.94 -17.05
N GLU A 48 -3.00 -19.42 -16.57
CA GLU A 48 -2.71 -20.85 -16.42
C GLU A 48 -3.42 -21.48 -15.21
N ALA A 49 -3.44 -20.73 -14.11
CA ALA A 49 -4.17 -21.06 -12.90
C ALA A 49 -5.05 -19.85 -12.55
N PRO A 50 -6.31 -19.80 -13.04
CA PRO A 50 -7.19 -18.64 -12.87
C PRO A 50 -7.24 -18.19 -11.42
N SER A 51 -6.62 -17.05 -11.15
CA SER A 51 -6.57 -16.44 -9.82
C SER A 51 -6.35 -14.95 -9.96
N LEU A 52 -6.98 -14.17 -9.08
CA LEU A 52 -6.78 -12.74 -8.97
C LEU A 52 -5.61 -12.47 -8.02
N TYR A 53 -4.54 -11.90 -8.56
CA TYR A 53 -3.38 -11.47 -7.79
C TYR A 53 -3.42 -9.96 -7.61
N LEU A 54 -3.15 -9.48 -6.40
CA LEU A 54 -2.99 -8.05 -6.13
C LEU A 54 -1.55 -7.74 -5.74
N ARG A 55 -1.04 -6.62 -6.23
CA ARG A 55 0.14 -5.92 -5.71
C ARG A 55 -0.35 -4.65 -5.03
N ILE A 56 -0.07 -4.53 -3.74
CA ILE A 56 -0.51 -3.41 -2.90
C ILE A 56 0.73 -2.72 -2.37
N GLN A 57 0.82 -1.40 -2.51
CA GLN A 57 1.92 -0.61 -1.97
C GLN A 57 1.39 0.47 -1.02
N ASP A 58 1.85 0.41 0.22
CA ASP A 58 1.62 1.38 1.28
C ASP A 58 2.91 2.20 1.48
N VAL A 59 2.80 3.51 1.40
CA VAL A 59 3.90 4.45 1.55
C VAL A 59 3.60 5.38 2.71
N VAL A 60 4.57 5.58 3.59
CA VAL A 60 4.50 6.56 4.68
C VAL A 60 5.68 7.51 4.52
N SER A 61 5.39 8.80 4.30
CA SER A 61 6.41 9.83 4.10
C SER A 61 6.26 10.96 5.10
N MET A 62 7.35 11.34 5.75
CA MET A 62 7.40 12.41 6.74
C MET A 62 8.60 13.31 6.48
N LYS A 63 8.44 14.62 6.68
CA LYS A 63 9.56 15.56 6.66
C LYS A 63 10.62 15.12 7.66
N ASP A 64 11.88 15.11 7.24
CA ASP A 64 13.00 14.79 8.12
C ASP A 64 13.16 15.93 9.14
N MET A 65 12.71 15.66 10.36
CA MET A 65 12.80 16.59 11.49
C MET A 65 14.23 17.06 11.74
N ARG A 66 15.24 16.25 11.40
CA ARG A 66 16.65 16.58 11.59
C ARG A 66 17.13 17.67 10.62
N LEU A 67 16.36 17.99 9.59
CA LEU A 67 16.64 19.07 8.63
C LEU A 67 15.93 20.38 8.95
N LEU A 68 14.94 20.37 9.86
CA LEU A 68 14.14 21.53 10.26
C LEU A 68 14.83 22.39 11.34
N GLY A 69 16.17 22.50 11.27
CA GLY A 69 17.05 22.95 12.36
C GLY A 69 16.58 24.15 13.18
N ASP A 70 16.70 24.04 14.51
CA ASP A 70 16.64 25.06 15.58
C ASP A 70 15.59 26.18 15.43
N ASP A 71 14.49 25.90 14.71
CA ASP A 71 13.37 26.81 14.62
C ASP A 71 12.62 26.71 15.96
N LYS A 72 12.87 27.69 16.84
CA LYS A 72 12.32 27.85 18.21
C LYS A 72 10.79 27.82 18.31
N TYR A 73 10.09 27.51 17.22
CA TYR A 73 8.64 27.44 17.10
C TYR A 73 8.07 26.02 17.20
N TYR A 74 8.91 24.97 17.14
CA TYR A 74 8.49 23.57 17.27
C TYR A 74 8.79 23.01 18.68
N GLU A 75 8.48 23.77 19.73
CA GLU A 75 8.78 23.41 21.13
C GLU A 75 8.00 22.18 21.69
N GLU A 76 7.22 21.44 20.89
CA GLU A 76 6.51 20.23 21.38
C GLU A 76 6.47 19.09 20.36
N VAL A 77 7.60 18.71 19.76
CA VAL A 77 7.71 17.45 18.98
C VAL A 77 8.08 16.30 19.91
N GLU A 78 7.29 16.04 20.95
CA GLU A 78 7.54 14.92 21.89
C GLU A 78 6.92 13.59 21.44
N LYS A 79 6.17 13.55 20.33
CA LYS A 79 5.56 12.30 19.86
C LYS A 79 6.41 11.65 18.78
N GLU A 80 7.09 10.57 19.17
CA GLU A 80 7.61 9.59 18.22
C GLU A 80 6.46 9.07 17.36
N TYR A 81 6.49 9.39 16.07
CA TYR A 81 5.52 8.83 15.14
C TYR A 81 5.92 7.40 14.79
N PHE A 82 5.10 6.44 15.23
CA PHE A 82 5.22 5.04 14.87
C PHE A 82 4.35 4.75 13.66
N ALA A 83 4.98 4.44 12.54
CA ALA A 83 4.28 3.90 11.40
C ALA A 83 3.93 2.43 11.69
N ALA A 84 2.63 2.11 11.63
CA ALA A 84 2.13 0.74 11.68
C ALA A 84 1.76 0.30 10.26
N LEU A 85 2.52 -0.64 9.72
CA LEU A 85 2.29 -1.21 8.39
C LEU A 85 1.63 -2.59 8.54
N PRO A 86 0.33 -2.71 8.25
CA PRO A 86 -0.35 -3.99 8.26
C PRO A 86 0.04 -4.80 7.03
N ILE A 87 0.99 -5.73 7.19
CA ILE A 87 1.41 -6.65 6.12
C ILE A 87 0.23 -7.57 5.76
N CYS A 88 -0.29 -8.28 6.75
CA CYS A 88 -1.46 -9.13 6.64
C CYS A 88 -2.17 -9.22 8.01
N LYS A 89 -3.18 -10.08 8.15
CA LYS A 89 -3.85 -10.31 9.46
C LYS A 89 -2.93 -10.93 10.51
N HIS A 90 -1.83 -11.54 10.10
CA HIS A 90 -0.93 -12.32 10.97
C HIS A 90 0.34 -11.56 11.35
N GLN A 91 0.73 -10.59 10.52
CA GLN A 91 2.00 -9.89 10.64
C GLN A 91 1.76 -8.39 10.45
N GLN A 92 2.38 -7.59 11.31
CA GLN A 92 2.46 -6.15 11.17
C GLN A 92 3.89 -5.71 11.46
N LYS A 93 4.34 -4.63 10.83
CA LYS A 93 5.60 -3.97 11.17
C LYS A 93 5.30 -2.63 11.83
N THR A 94 5.90 -2.39 12.98
CA THR A 94 5.88 -1.08 13.64
C THR A 94 7.29 -0.51 13.68
N MET A 95 7.44 0.75 13.29
CA MET A 95 8.74 1.42 13.27
C MET A 95 8.59 2.91 13.55
N GLY A 96 9.50 3.47 14.36
CA GLY A 96 9.59 4.90 14.56
C GLY A 96 10.21 5.57 13.34
N ILE A 97 9.43 6.33 12.56
CA ILE A 97 9.92 6.91 11.29
C ILE A 97 11.07 7.90 11.51
N GLN A 98 11.08 8.54 12.68
CA GLN A 98 12.10 9.50 13.11
C GLN A 98 13.42 8.82 13.55
N SER A 99 13.34 7.54 13.94
CA SER A 99 14.49 6.73 14.40
C SER A 99 15.25 6.06 13.26
N ILE A 100 14.82 6.23 12.01
CA ILE A 100 15.47 5.64 10.84
C ILE A 100 16.88 6.23 10.71
N PRO A 101 17.94 5.40 10.85
CA PRO A 101 19.32 5.87 10.75
C PRO A 101 19.59 6.52 9.40
N ARG A 102 20.40 7.58 9.38
CA ARG A 102 20.95 8.09 8.12
C ARG A 102 21.82 7.00 7.49
N ASP A 103 21.72 6.83 6.18
CA ASP A 103 22.54 5.90 5.39
C ASP A 103 22.22 4.39 5.53
N VAL A 104 21.12 3.98 6.18
CA VAL A 104 20.70 2.55 6.18
C VAL A 104 19.52 2.36 5.23
N LEU A 105 19.83 1.91 4.01
CA LEU A 105 18.85 1.24 3.15
C LEU A 105 18.51 -0.10 3.79
N THR A 106 17.39 -0.15 4.50
CA THR A 106 16.88 -1.43 5.01
C THR A 106 15.92 -1.97 3.97
N HIS A 107 16.29 -3.11 3.40
CA HIS A 107 15.45 -3.90 2.52
C HIS A 107 15.15 -5.22 3.24
N GLU A 108 13.87 -5.46 3.52
CA GLU A 108 13.41 -6.67 4.17
C GLU A 108 12.30 -7.28 3.32
N CYS A 109 12.41 -8.56 2.96
CA CYS A 109 11.35 -9.26 2.26
C CYS A 109 11.11 -10.63 2.88
N SER A 110 9.85 -11.07 2.91
CA SER A 110 9.48 -12.38 3.44
C SER A 110 8.11 -12.82 2.91
N ASN A 111 7.68 -14.00 3.34
CA ASN A 111 6.36 -14.56 3.08
C ASN A 111 5.67 -14.91 4.40
N CYS A 112 4.36 -14.67 4.49
CA CYS A 112 3.57 -15.11 5.62
C CYS A 112 3.19 -16.59 5.48
N SER A 113 3.68 -17.43 6.40
CA SER A 113 3.41 -18.89 6.41
C SER A 113 1.95 -19.27 6.68
N ASP A 114 1.09 -18.31 7.04
CA ASP A 114 -0.31 -18.56 7.39
C ASP A 114 -1.29 -18.12 6.29
N CYS A 115 -0.98 -17.08 5.51
CA CYS A 115 -1.86 -16.59 4.42
C CYS A 115 -1.17 -16.41 3.07
N ASN A 116 0.06 -16.88 2.93
CA ASN A 116 0.86 -16.80 1.69
C ASN A 116 1.10 -15.36 1.17
N THR A 117 0.95 -14.33 2.01
CA THR A 117 1.26 -12.95 1.61
C THR A 117 2.76 -12.77 1.49
N ASP A 118 3.26 -12.53 0.27
CA ASP A 118 4.62 -12.03 0.09
C ASP A 118 4.66 -10.54 0.40
N TRP A 119 5.74 -10.09 1.00
CA TRP A 119 5.91 -8.68 1.32
C TRP A 119 7.36 -8.24 1.26
N GLU A 120 7.54 -6.94 1.06
CA GLU A 120 8.81 -6.25 0.99
C GLU A 120 8.67 -4.86 1.64
N ILE A 121 9.65 -4.47 2.44
CA ILE A 121 9.74 -3.15 3.07
C ILE A 121 11.08 -2.54 2.67
N GLU A 122 11.01 -1.32 2.16
CA GLU A 122 12.14 -0.48 1.80
C GLU A 122 12.08 0.86 2.55
N LEU A 123 13.23 1.30 3.07
CA LEU A 123 13.40 2.63 3.65
C LEU A 123 14.19 3.52 2.70
N PHE A 124 13.65 4.69 2.41
CA PHE A 124 14.30 5.73 1.62
C PHE A 124 14.57 6.97 2.46
N GLU A 125 15.79 7.46 2.39
CA GLU A 125 16.16 8.78 2.88
C GLU A 125 16.10 9.80 1.74
N ASN A 126 15.62 11.00 2.05
CA ASN A 126 15.56 12.14 1.13
C ASN A 126 14.80 11.85 -0.17
N ARG A 127 13.79 10.96 -0.11
CA ARG A 127 12.90 10.65 -1.22
C ARG A 127 11.44 10.58 -0.74
N PRO A 128 10.60 11.59 -0.97
CA PRO A 128 10.90 12.87 -1.64
C PRO A 128 11.95 13.72 -0.92
N SER A 129 12.51 14.74 -1.59
CA SER A 129 13.57 15.55 -0.98
C SER A 129 13.14 16.16 0.36
N GLY A 130 14.01 16.04 1.35
CA GLY A 130 13.77 16.48 2.72
C GLY A 130 12.86 15.54 3.53
N HIS A 131 12.50 14.36 3.02
CA HIS A 131 11.64 13.41 3.70
C HIS A 131 12.36 12.11 4.04
N VAL A 132 11.91 11.44 5.11
CA VAL A 132 12.13 10.02 5.35
C VAL A 132 10.87 9.29 4.90
N THR A 133 11.04 8.25 4.09
CA THR A 133 9.92 7.51 3.52
C THR A 133 10.11 6.02 3.70
N MET A 134 9.04 5.35 4.08
CA MET A 134 8.96 3.89 4.15
C MET A 134 7.95 3.40 3.11
N VAL A 135 8.34 2.39 2.36
CA VAL A 135 7.53 1.75 1.33
C VAL A 135 7.36 0.29 1.69
N MET A 136 6.13 -0.15 1.90
CA MET A 136 5.78 -1.56 2.00
C MET A 136 5.04 -1.97 0.74
N THR A 137 5.50 -3.04 0.10
CA THR A 137 4.77 -3.71 -0.98
C THR A 137 4.37 -5.09 -0.52
N ARG A 138 3.13 -5.51 -0.79
CA ARG A 138 2.63 -6.85 -0.51
C ARG A 138 1.87 -7.44 -1.70
N TYR A 139 1.95 -8.75 -1.81
CA TYR A 139 1.36 -9.52 -2.90
C TYR A 139 0.44 -10.59 -2.32
N ILE A 140 -0.78 -10.67 -2.84
CA ILE A 140 -1.78 -11.64 -2.38
C ILE A 140 -2.44 -12.36 -3.55
N ASP A 141 -2.73 -13.64 -3.36
CA ASP A 141 -3.59 -14.44 -4.24
C ASP A 141 -4.99 -14.52 -3.61
N LEU A 142 -5.99 -13.98 -4.30
CA LEU A 142 -7.40 -13.97 -3.84
C LEU A 142 -8.22 -15.14 -4.41
N GLY A 143 -7.62 -16.02 -5.19
CA GLY A 143 -8.32 -17.12 -5.84
C GLY A 143 -9.05 -16.71 -7.14
N PRO A 144 -9.74 -17.67 -7.80
CA PRO A 144 -10.45 -17.47 -9.06
C PRO A 144 -11.71 -16.60 -8.91
N GLY A 145 -12.09 -16.21 -7.69
CA GLY A 145 -13.29 -15.39 -7.45
C GLY A 145 -14.62 -16.07 -7.81
N LEU A 146 -14.66 -17.41 -7.79
CA LEU A 146 -15.87 -18.19 -8.11
C LEU A 146 -16.84 -18.29 -6.93
N SER A 147 -16.34 -18.23 -5.69
CA SER A 147 -17.12 -18.26 -4.45
C SER A 147 -16.58 -17.24 -3.45
N LEU A 148 -17.46 -16.74 -2.57
CA LEU A 148 -17.06 -15.97 -1.39
C LEU A 148 -16.43 -16.86 -0.31
N ASP A 149 -16.65 -18.18 -0.39
CA ASP A 149 -16.10 -19.18 0.54
C ASP A 149 -14.70 -19.65 0.14
N ASP A 150 -14.07 -19.07 -0.90
CA ASP A 150 -12.69 -19.42 -1.24
C ASP A 150 -11.77 -19.05 -0.06
N PRO A 151 -11.02 -20.00 0.52
CA PRO A 151 -10.13 -19.73 1.64
C PRO A 151 -9.11 -18.62 1.37
N ARG A 152 -8.66 -18.49 0.12
CA ARG A 152 -7.73 -17.43 -0.31
C ARG A 152 -8.35 -16.05 -0.23
N TRP A 153 -9.65 -15.91 -0.45
CA TRP A 153 -10.34 -14.66 -0.23
C TRP A 153 -10.59 -14.41 1.27
N SER A 154 -11.14 -15.39 1.98
CA SER A 154 -11.58 -15.21 3.36
C SER A 154 -10.43 -14.92 4.34
N VAL A 155 -9.26 -15.51 4.11
CA VAL A 155 -8.07 -15.25 4.94
C VAL A 155 -7.65 -13.77 4.89
N HIS A 156 -7.90 -13.08 3.77
CA HIS A 156 -7.56 -11.66 3.59
C HIS A 156 -8.71 -10.70 3.89
N ALA A 157 -9.96 -11.16 3.92
CA ALA A 157 -11.12 -10.32 4.23
C ALA A 157 -11.13 -9.90 5.71
N TRP A 158 -10.91 -8.63 6.04
CA TRP A 158 -11.08 -8.11 7.41
C TRP A 158 -12.55 -8.17 7.85
N THR A 159 -12.97 -9.31 8.38
CA THR A 159 -14.23 -9.47 9.10
C THR A 159 -13.93 -9.52 10.60
N GLU A 160 -14.51 -8.60 11.37
CA GLU A 160 -14.32 -8.40 12.82
C GLU A 160 -14.75 -9.60 13.70
N TRP A 161 -15.20 -10.71 13.11
CA TRP A 161 -16.05 -11.70 13.79
C TRP A 161 -15.40 -13.03 14.13
N GLU A 162 -14.14 -13.29 13.79
CA GLU A 162 -13.48 -14.55 14.17
C GLU A 162 -12.07 -14.31 14.74
N GLU A 163 -11.93 -14.52 16.05
CA GLU A 163 -10.67 -14.55 16.80
C GLU A 163 -9.75 -15.72 16.39
N SER A 164 -10.22 -16.65 15.55
CA SER A 164 -9.37 -17.70 15.00
C SER A 164 -8.49 -17.15 13.88
N VAL A 165 -7.18 -17.22 14.09
CA VAL A 165 -6.17 -17.03 13.07
C VAL A 165 -6.50 -17.92 11.86
N CYS A 166 -7.10 -17.33 10.83
CA CYS A 166 -7.42 -18.03 9.60
C CYS A 166 -6.10 -18.43 8.93
N LYS A 167 -5.87 -19.73 8.72
CA LYS A 167 -4.69 -20.25 8.02
C LYS A 167 -5.11 -20.91 6.72
N LEU A 168 -4.31 -20.70 5.68
CA LEU A 168 -4.45 -21.40 4.42
C LEU A 168 -3.90 -22.82 4.53
N ASP A 169 -4.59 -23.76 3.89
CA ASP A 169 -4.04 -25.08 3.64
C ASP A 169 -2.75 -25.00 2.81
N SER A 170 -1.82 -25.91 3.06
CA SER A 170 -0.53 -25.98 2.34
C SER A 170 -0.66 -26.06 0.81
N LYS A 171 -1.78 -26.58 0.29
CA LYS A 171 -2.08 -26.61 -1.15
C LYS A 171 -2.18 -25.20 -1.78
N TYR A 172 -2.53 -24.17 -1.00
CA TYR A 172 -2.58 -22.78 -1.44
C TYR A 172 -1.28 -22.01 -1.16
N MET A 173 -0.29 -22.66 -0.54
CA MET A 173 1.01 -22.08 -0.17
C MET A 173 2.13 -22.46 -1.16
N ILE A 174 1.80 -23.12 -2.28
CA ILE A 174 2.79 -23.74 -3.17
C ILE A 174 3.57 -22.69 -3.99
N SER A 175 2.89 -21.64 -4.45
CA SER A 175 3.46 -20.59 -5.29
C SER A 175 3.49 -19.26 -4.56
N SER A 176 4.60 -18.54 -4.69
CA SER A 176 4.73 -17.14 -4.26
C SER A 176 3.83 -16.24 -5.11
N PRO A 177 2.85 -15.51 -4.51
CA PRO A 177 2.05 -14.54 -5.23
C PRO A 177 2.88 -13.45 -5.93
N ARG A 178 4.02 -13.04 -5.33
CA ARG A 178 4.96 -12.10 -5.94
C ARG A 178 5.49 -12.61 -7.26
N HIS A 179 6.04 -13.82 -7.30
CA HIS A 179 6.59 -14.36 -8.55
C HIS A 179 5.55 -14.44 -9.66
N THR A 180 4.32 -14.87 -9.33
CA THR A 180 3.24 -14.93 -10.32
C THR A 180 2.84 -13.53 -10.80
N PHE A 181 2.68 -12.57 -9.90
CA PHE A 181 2.30 -11.20 -10.27
C PHE A 181 3.36 -10.52 -11.15
N GLU A 182 4.63 -10.59 -10.72
CA GLU A 182 5.75 -9.95 -11.43
C GLU A 182 6.02 -10.57 -12.81
N ALA A 183 5.65 -11.84 -13.03
CA ALA A 183 5.72 -12.47 -14.35
C ALA A 183 4.60 -12.02 -15.31
N LEU A 184 3.51 -11.43 -14.79
CA LEU A 184 2.33 -11.04 -15.57
C LEU A 184 2.26 -9.53 -15.86
N THR A 185 2.88 -8.70 -15.02
CA THR A 185 2.79 -7.24 -15.12
C THR A 185 3.86 -6.66 -16.06
N ASP A 186 3.48 -5.65 -16.85
CA ASP A 186 4.43 -4.83 -17.61
C ASP A 186 5.06 -3.72 -16.74
N THR A 187 4.48 -3.42 -15.57
CA THR A 187 4.97 -2.37 -14.67
C THR A 187 5.86 -2.98 -13.61
N SER A 188 7.16 -2.65 -13.63
CA SER A 188 8.10 -3.08 -12.62
C SER A 188 7.77 -2.49 -11.24
N LEU A 189 8.24 -3.14 -10.17
CA LEU A 189 8.10 -2.60 -8.81
C LEU A 189 8.80 -1.24 -8.66
N GLU A 190 9.96 -1.06 -9.28
CA GLU A 190 10.71 0.19 -9.24
C GLU A 190 9.95 1.33 -9.92
N ASP A 191 9.28 1.06 -11.04
CA ASP A 191 8.46 2.05 -11.75
C ASP A 191 7.23 2.44 -10.92
N LEU A 192 6.55 1.46 -10.30
CA LEU A 192 5.44 1.71 -9.38
C LEU A 192 5.88 2.61 -8.22
N THR A 193 6.97 2.23 -7.53
CA THR A 193 7.51 2.98 -6.40
C THR A 193 7.91 4.39 -6.82
N SER A 194 8.58 4.54 -7.96
CA SER A 194 9.00 5.84 -8.48
C SER A 194 7.81 6.74 -8.84
N ARG A 195 6.79 6.18 -9.48
CA ARG A 195 5.53 6.88 -9.77
C ARG A 195 4.84 7.34 -8.50
N ASN A 196 4.70 6.47 -7.51
CA ASN A 196 4.04 6.78 -6.24
C ASN A 196 4.78 7.87 -5.46
N LEU A 197 6.10 7.78 -5.37
CA LEU A 197 6.92 8.80 -4.70
C LEU A 197 6.86 10.15 -5.44
N SER A 198 6.71 10.15 -6.77
CA SER A 198 6.56 11.39 -7.55
C SER A 198 5.26 12.15 -7.25
N TYR A 199 4.23 11.48 -6.73
CA TYR A 199 3.01 12.17 -6.27
C TYR A 199 3.27 12.95 -4.98
N LEU A 200 4.09 12.40 -4.09
CA LEU A 200 4.43 13.01 -2.80
C LEU A 200 5.43 14.16 -2.95
N GLU A 201 6.25 14.13 -4.00
CA GLU A 201 7.19 15.20 -4.32
C GLU A 201 6.45 16.53 -4.57
N ASN A 202 6.85 17.56 -3.82
CA ASN A 202 6.24 18.90 -3.86
C ASN A 202 4.71 18.88 -3.78
N GLU A 203 4.14 17.88 -3.08
CA GLU A 203 2.70 17.70 -2.92
C GLU A 203 1.94 17.64 -4.26
N ARG A 204 2.58 17.13 -5.31
CA ARG A 204 2.03 17.06 -6.68
C ARG A 204 0.66 16.39 -6.74
N TYR A 205 0.38 15.43 -5.85
CA TYR A 205 -0.92 14.79 -5.68
C TYR A 205 -2.09 15.78 -5.61
N GLN A 206 -1.89 16.97 -5.01
CA GLN A 206 -2.95 17.98 -4.89
C GLN A 206 -3.42 18.55 -6.24
N THR A 207 -2.57 18.47 -7.26
CA THR A 207 -2.81 19.05 -8.58
C THR A 207 -3.19 18.02 -9.64
N VAL A 208 -2.71 16.79 -9.50
CA VAL A 208 -2.87 15.73 -10.52
C VAL A 208 -3.91 14.67 -10.16
N MET A 209 -4.37 14.63 -8.90
CA MET A 209 -5.36 13.68 -8.42
C MET A 209 -6.66 14.41 -8.04
N VAL A 210 -7.77 13.68 -8.02
CA VAL A 210 -9.08 14.23 -7.69
C VAL A 210 -9.26 14.22 -6.18
N PRO A 211 -9.76 15.28 -5.54
CA PRO A 211 -10.10 15.24 -4.12
C PRO A 211 -11.07 14.10 -3.82
N GLY A 212 -10.76 13.28 -2.83
CA GLY A 212 -11.59 12.17 -2.40
C GLY A 212 -12.94 12.63 -1.85
N PRO A 213 -13.94 11.73 -1.79
CA PRO A 213 -15.21 12.04 -1.14
C PRO A 213 -14.94 12.51 0.29
N ARG A 214 -15.58 13.61 0.73
CA ARG A 214 -15.37 14.24 2.05
C ARG A 214 -15.45 13.19 3.17
N SER A 215 -14.29 12.71 3.62
CA SER A 215 -14.12 12.01 4.89
C SER A 215 -13.36 12.94 5.86
N TRP A 216 -13.16 12.49 7.10
CA TRP A 216 -12.51 13.29 8.15
C TRP A 216 -11.05 13.66 7.86
N SER A 217 -10.43 13.08 6.82
CA SER A 217 -9.07 13.36 6.37
C SER A 217 -9.09 13.93 4.96
N HIS A 218 -8.20 14.87 4.65
CA HIS A 218 -8.03 15.31 3.27
C HIS A 218 -7.41 14.15 2.49
N SER A 219 -8.14 13.66 1.48
CA SER A 219 -7.65 12.61 0.59
C SER A 219 -7.71 13.02 -0.87
N TRP A 220 -6.83 12.42 -1.67
CA TRP A 220 -6.72 12.61 -3.11
C TRP A 220 -6.59 11.26 -3.78
N VAL A 221 -7.37 11.03 -4.83
CA VAL A 221 -7.55 9.72 -5.42
C VAL A 221 -7.33 9.77 -6.93
N LEU A 222 -6.72 8.69 -7.43
CA LEU A 222 -6.57 8.40 -8.85
C LEU A 222 -7.07 6.98 -9.09
N TRP A 223 -8.03 6.86 -9.99
CA TRP A 223 -8.45 5.58 -10.56
C TRP A 223 -8.33 5.68 -12.08
N ASN A 224 -8.15 4.57 -12.78
CA ASN A 224 -7.99 4.52 -14.25
C ASN A 224 -9.22 5.05 -15.05
N GLY A 225 -10.23 5.63 -14.39
CA GLY A 225 -11.38 6.31 -14.98
C GLY A 225 -11.52 7.79 -14.59
N ALA A 226 -10.52 8.40 -13.94
CA ALA A 226 -10.55 9.80 -13.48
C ALA A 226 -9.42 10.68 -14.02
N ALA A 227 -8.62 10.20 -14.98
CA ALA A 227 -7.67 11.07 -15.66
C ALA A 227 -8.44 12.22 -16.32
N VAL A 228 -8.32 13.41 -15.72
CA VAL A 228 -8.89 14.64 -16.26
C VAL A 228 -8.12 14.92 -17.55
N HIS A 229 -8.78 14.76 -18.69
CA HIS A 229 -8.27 15.26 -19.95
C HIS A 229 -8.07 16.78 -19.81
N SER A 230 -6.81 17.20 -19.88
CA SER A 230 -6.42 18.59 -20.11
C SER A 230 -6.77 19.02 -21.52
#